data_AF-A0A1S0UCY4-F1
#
_entry.id   AF-A0A1S0UCY4-F1
#
_cell.length_a   1.000
_cell.length_b   1.000
_cell.length_c   1.000
_cell.angle_alpha   90.00
_cell.angle_beta   90.00
_cell.angle_gamma   90.00
#
_symmetry.space_group_name_H-M   'P 1'
#
loop_
_entity.id
_entity.type
_entity.pdbx_description
1 polymer ?
#
loop_
_entity_poly.entity_id
_entity_poly.type
_entity_poly.pdbx_seq_one_letter_code
_entity_poly.pdbx_strand_id
1 'polypeptide(L)'
;SGKSIKCRYCNATMQTKEEYSEHLETQKEYNCTWLGCEMKFCSRSALQQHHNIHQPRPQCENCGYLFPRNRTLRIHQQRCHGGSRKFHKVSI
;
A
#
# COMPACT_ATOMS: atom_id res chain seq x y z
N SER A 1 -5.53 -21.45 -28.28
CA SER A 1 -5.53 -20.41 -27.24
C SER A 1 -4.26 -20.53 -26.42
N GLY A 2 -3.32 -19.59 -26.57
CA GLY A 2 -2.06 -19.60 -25.82
C GLY A 2 -2.30 -19.31 -24.34
N LYS A 3 -1.63 -20.06 -23.46
CA LYS A 3 -1.73 -19.88 -22.01
C LYS A 3 -0.87 -18.68 -21.63
N SER A 4 -1.48 -17.59 -21.20
CA SER A 4 -0.74 -16.42 -20.74
C SER A 4 -0.29 -16.58 -19.29
N ILE A 5 0.85 -15.98 -18.95
CA ILE A 5 1.47 -16.00 -17.63
C ILE A 5 1.24 -14.63 -17.00
N LYS A 6 0.48 -14.59 -15.90
CA LYS A 6 0.29 -13.38 -15.12
C LYS A 6 1.42 -13.26 -14.09
N CYS A 7 2.06 -12.11 -14.03
CA CYS A 7 3.07 -11.86 -13.00
C CYS A 7 2.42 -11.90 -11.62
N ARG A 8 3.10 -12.52 -10.65
CA ARG A 8 2.61 -12.57 -9.25
C ARG A 8 2.87 -11.28 -8.47
N TYR A 9 3.75 -10.41 -8.99
CA TYR A 9 4.16 -9.16 -8.34
C TYR A 9 3.57 -7.91 -8.99
N CYS A 10 2.99 -8.06 -10.19
CA CYS A 10 2.41 -6.98 -10.99
C CYS A 10 1.17 -7.44 -11.78
N ASN A 11 0.50 -6.52 -12.47
CA ASN A 11 -0.62 -6.85 -13.36
C ASN A 11 -0.20 -7.15 -14.80
N ALA A 12 1.10 -7.19 -15.11
CA ALA A 12 1.57 -7.56 -16.44
C ALA A 12 1.26 -9.04 -16.74
N THR A 13 1.01 -9.29 -18.01
CA THR A 13 0.69 -10.61 -18.55
C THR A 13 1.60 -10.84 -19.74
N MET A 14 2.33 -11.96 -19.72
CA MET A 14 3.26 -12.36 -20.77
C MET A 14 2.73 -13.62 -21.47
N GLN A 15 3.15 -13.85 -22.70
CA GLN A 15 2.72 -15.02 -23.48
C GLN A 15 3.69 -16.19 -23.33
N THR A 16 4.94 -15.91 -23.01
CA THR A 16 6.02 -16.92 -22.92
C THR A 16 6.72 -16.90 -21.56
N LYS A 17 7.45 -17.97 -21.25
CA LYS A 17 8.26 -18.06 -20.03
C LYS A 17 9.51 -17.19 -20.13
N GLU A 18 10.02 -17.01 -21.33
CA GLU A 18 11.19 -16.19 -21.66
C GLU A 18 10.88 -14.72 -21.36
N GLU A 19 9.75 -14.21 -21.86
CA GLU A 19 9.25 -12.86 -21.54
C GLU A 19 9.02 -12.67 -20.04
N TYR A 20 8.51 -13.71 -19.35
CA TYR A 20 8.32 -13.66 -17.90
C TYR A 20 9.65 -13.59 -17.14
N SER A 21 10.67 -14.32 -17.60
CA SER A 21 11.99 -14.33 -16.95
C SER A 21 12.71 -12.99 -17.15
N GLU A 22 12.71 -12.45 -18.37
CA GLU A 22 13.25 -11.12 -18.67
C GLU A 22 12.51 -10.02 -17.89
N HIS A 23 11.18 -10.13 -17.80
CA HIS A 23 10.37 -9.24 -16.97
C HIS A 23 10.83 -9.28 -15.51
N LEU A 24 11.09 -10.45 -14.94
CA LEU A 24 11.55 -10.56 -13.55
C LEU A 24 12.97 -10.02 -13.34
N GLU A 25 13.87 -10.20 -14.30
CA GLU A 25 15.24 -9.68 -14.22
C GLU A 25 15.30 -8.15 -14.31
N THR A 26 14.45 -7.55 -15.15
CA THR A 26 14.39 -6.11 -15.37
C THR A 26 13.48 -5.38 -14.37
N GLN A 27 12.51 -6.07 -13.78
CA GLN A 27 11.61 -5.49 -12.79
C GLN A 27 12.30 -5.38 -11.44
N LYS A 28 12.41 -4.14 -10.98
CA LYS A 28 12.84 -3.88 -9.61
C LYS A 28 11.76 -4.37 -8.63
N GLU A 29 12.11 -5.37 -7.83
CA GLU A 29 11.26 -5.83 -6.73
C GLU A 29 11.29 -4.80 -5.58
N TYR A 30 10.11 -4.54 -5.00
CA TYR A 30 9.90 -3.72 -3.82
C TYR A 30 9.40 -4.64 -2.69
N ASN A 31 10.29 -4.95 -1.75
CA ASN A 31 10.00 -5.85 -0.64
C ASN A 31 9.34 -5.11 0.52
N CYS A 32 8.36 -5.75 1.18
CA CYS A 32 7.88 -5.27 2.46
C CYS A 32 8.97 -5.43 3.53
N THR A 33 9.17 -4.41 4.35
CA THR A 33 10.15 -4.41 5.43
C THR A 33 9.54 -4.79 6.78
N TRP A 34 8.27 -5.20 6.81
CA TRP A 34 7.60 -5.59 8.04
C TRP A 34 8.05 -6.99 8.48
N LEU A 35 8.38 -7.15 9.76
CA LEU A 35 8.87 -8.42 10.28
C LEU A 35 7.82 -9.53 10.09
N GLY A 36 8.22 -10.62 9.45
CA GLY A 36 7.32 -11.74 9.12
C GLY A 36 6.44 -11.52 7.88
N CYS A 37 6.63 -10.43 7.13
CA CYS A 37 5.96 -10.22 5.85
C CYS A 37 6.93 -10.40 4.67
N GLU A 38 6.70 -11.42 3.85
CA GLU A 38 7.53 -11.74 2.68
C GLU A 38 6.93 -11.22 1.36
N MET A 39 5.98 -10.29 1.45
CA MET A 39 5.28 -9.75 0.29
C MET A 39 6.20 -8.87 -0.56
N LYS A 40 6.15 -9.09 -1.87
CA LYS A 40 6.91 -8.35 -2.88
C LYS A 40 5.99 -7.71 -3.90
N PHE A 41 6.40 -6.55 -4.40
CA PHE A 41 5.63 -5.75 -5.35
C PHE A 41 6.52 -5.28 -6.50
N CYS A 42 5.94 -5.07 -7.67
CA CYS A 42 6.62 -4.53 -8.84
C CYS A 42 6.68 -2.99 -8.88
N SER A 43 6.02 -2.32 -7.95
CA SER A 43 5.96 -0.86 -7.93
C SER A 43 5.99 -0.34 -6.51
N ARG A 44 6.64 0.81 -6.35
CA ARG A 44 6.70 1.54 -5.08
C ARG A 44 5.29 1.90 -4.59
N SER A 45 4.38 2.27 -5.50
CA SER A 45 2.99 2.61 -5.17
C SER A 45 2.22 1.43 -4.58
N ALA A 46 2.40 0.22 -5.15
CA ALA A 46 1.75 -0.99 -4.63
C ALA A 46 2.32 -1.38 -3.25
N LEU A 47 3.64 -1.32 -3.07
CA LEU A 47 4.25 -1.52 -1.75
C LEU A 47 3.73 -0.51 -0.72
N GLN A 48 3.64 0.77 -1.10
CA GLN A 48 3.14 1.82 -0.21
C GLN A 48 1.67 1.60 0.17
N GLN A 49 0.85 1.10 -0.75
CA GLN A 49 -0.53 0.74 -0.46
C GLN A 49 -0.60 -0.46 0.48
N HIS A 50 0.26 -1.46 0.28
CA HIS A 50 0.36 -2.64 1.11
C HIS A 50 0.73 -2.31 2.56
N HIS A 51 1.62 -1.34 2.81
CA HIS A 51 1.96 -0.93 4.18
C HIS A 51 0.76 -0.57 5.07
N ASN A 52 -0.38 -0.19 4.48
CA ASN A 52 -1.60 0.09 5.24
C ASN A 52 -2.19 -1.14 5.94
N ILE A 53 -1.83 -2.38 5.54
CA ILE A 53 -2.31 -3.60 6.21
C ILE A 53 -1.58 -3.85 7.53
N HIS A 54 -0.33 -3.39 7.61
CA HIS A 54 0.53 -3.56 8.79
C HIS A 54 0.31 -2.43 9.79
N GLN A 55 -0.07 -1.26 9.29
CA GLN A 55 -0.42 -0.14 10.14
C GLN A 55 -1.81 -0.36 10.76
N PRO A 56 -1.99 -0.05 12.06
CA PRO A 56 -3.31 -0.07 12.65
C PRO A 56 -4.24 0.88 11.88
N ARG A 57 -5.50 0.48 11.73
CA ARG A 57 -6.52 1.31 11.08
C ARG A 57 -6.62 2.65 11.80
N PRO A 58 -6.48 3.79 11.10
CA PRO A 58 -6.58 5.10 11.75
C PRO A 58 -7.94 5.30 12.41
N GLN A 59 -7.94 5.66 13.68
CA GLN A 59 -9.14 5.91 14.47
C GLN A 59 -9.41 7.41 14.57
N CYS A 60 -10.67 7.82 14.47
CA CYS A 60 -11.06 9.17 14.82
C CYS A 60 -11.14 9.32 16.34
N GLU A 61 -10.42 10.28 16.91
CA GLU A 61 -10.49 10.55 18.36
C GLU A 61 -11.83 11.16 18.80
N ASN A 62 -12.52 11.88 17.90
CA ASN A 62 -13.80 12.51 18.24
C ASN A 62 -14.97 11.51 18.29
N CYS A 63 -15.00 10.49 17.43
CA CYS A 63 -16.13 9.56 17.33
C CYS A 63 -15.75 8.08 17.44
N GLY A 64 -14.46 7.76 17.57
CA GLY A 64 -13.95 6.40 17.68
C GLY A 64 -13.98 5.59 16.39
N TYR A 65 -14.49 6.13 15.28
CA TYR A 65 -14.63 5.36 14.03
C TYR A 65 -13.29 5.02 13.38
N LEU A 66 -13.14 3.79 12.90
CA LEU A 66 -11.94 3.29 12.23
C LEU A 66 -12.02 3.50 10.72
N PHE A 67 -10.97 4.06 10.13
CA PHE A 67 -10.87 4.31 8.70
C PHE A 67 -9.86 3.36 8.04
N PRO A 68 -10.03 3.05 6.74
CA PRO A 68 -9.08 2.20 6.03
C PRO A 68 -7.76 2.92 5.72
N ARG A 69 -7.73 4.26 5.72
CA ARG A 69 -6.55 5.08 5.35
C ARG A 69 -6.56 6.43 6.07
N ASN A 70 -5.37 6.97 6.34
CA ASN A 70 -5.19 8.29 6.97
C ASN A 70 -5.83 9.44 6.17
N ARG A 71 -5.79 9.37 4.83
CA ARG A 71 -6.43 10.38 3.98
C ARG A 71 -7.94 10.46 4.22
N THR A 72 -8.60 9.31 4.37
CA THR A 72 -10.04 9.25 4.59
C THR A 72 -10.40 9.75 5.99
N LEU A 73 -9.64 9.36 7.01
CA LEU A 73 -9.78 9.91 8.37
C LEU A 73 -9.65 11.44 8.37
N ARG A 74 -8.63 12.00 7.71
CA ARG A 74 -8.43 13.46 7.62
C ARG A 74 -9.64 14.18 7.01
N ILE A 75 -10.18 13.64 5.92
CA ILE A 75 -11.36 14.22 5.26
C ILE A 75 -12.57 14.13 6.20
N HIS A 76 -12.76 13.01 6.88
CA HIS A 76 -13.83 12.84 7.87
C HIS A 76 -13.69 13.85 9.02
N GLN A 77 -12.51 14.00 9.62
CA GLN A 77 -12.26 14.97 10.69
C GLN A 77 -12.57 16.41 10.24
N GLN A 78 -12.18 16.76 9.01
CA GLN A 78 -12.45 18.09 8.45
C GLN A 78 -13.95 18.34 8.21
N ARG A 79 -14.67 17.34 7.69
CA ARG A 79 -16.08 17.48 7.29
C ARG A 79 -17.08 17.29 8.42
N CYS A 80 -16.83 16.35 9.32
CA CYS A 80 -17.78 15.93 10.35
C CYS A 80 -17.48 16.55 11.72
N HIS A 81 -16.22 16.89 11.98
CA HIS A 81 -15.78 17.38 13.28
C HIS A 81 -15.11 18.76 13.21
N GLY A 82 -15.08 19.39 12.03
CA GLY A 82 -14.47 20.70 11.81
C GLY A 82 -13.02 20.79 12.31
N GLY A 83 -12.32 19.65 12.41
CA GLY A 83 -11.18 19.48 13.32
C GLY A 83 -9.94 20.25 12.91
N SER A 84 -9.66 21.32 13.66
CA SER A 84 -8.37 21.99 13.76
C SER A 84 -7.29 20.98 14.13
N ARG A 85 -6.33 20.79 13.22
CA ARG A 85 -5.09 20.08 13.55
C ARG A 85 -4.33 20.88 14.60
N LYS A 86 -4.38 20.47 15.86
CA LYS A 86 -3.24 20.67 16.75
C LYS A 86 -2.18 19.68 16.31
N PHE A 87 -1.27 20.17 15.46
CA PHE A 87 0.01 19.53 15.29
C PHE A 87 0.69 19.53 16.66
N HIS A 88 0.59 18.42 17.41
CA HIS A 88 1.61 18.13 18.41
C HIS A 88 2.91 17.89 17.62
N LYS A 89 3.62 18.99 17.32
CA LYS A 89 5.06 18.91 17.17
C LYS A 89 5.59 18.54 18.55
N VAL A 90 5.78 17.25 18.79
CA VAL A 90 6.81 16.83 19.73
C VAL A 90 8.13 17.15 19.02
N SER A 91 8.76 18.22 19.47
CA SER A 91 10.18 18.46 19.23
C SER A 91 10.76 18.75 20.60
N ILE A 92 11.68 17.85 20.92
CA ILE A 92 12.60 17.70 22.06
C ILE A 92 12.93 19.01 22.77
#